data_AF-A0A521S6X2-F1
#
_entry.id   AF-A0A521S6X2-F1
#
_cell.length_a   1.000
_cell.length_b   1.000
_cell.length_c   1.000
_cell.angle_alpha   90.00
_cell.angle_beta   90.00
_cell.angle_gamma   90.00
#
_symmetry.space_group_name_H-M   'P 1'
#
loop_
_entity.id
_entity.type
_entity.pdbx_description
1 polymer ?
#
loop_
_entity_poly.entity_id
_entity_poly.type
_entity_poly.pdbx_seq_one_letter_code
_entity_poly.pdbx_strand_id
1 'polypeptide(L)'
;MMKRMKPILRLVLGLALCLVSYAAAAAYETVDVEHGATVTGRVVLKGPVPEPRVFPMVLYAFGDFCKKISDAKGHVVLKEFNVDDAGGLQDAVIAVQDVSRGKGFRSNENRLFTVNCMFHPANVPEDEQFEIDHDGNLVHIHPLVSVMRNKHMLSVLNRDPVIHDAQFYQKETGQRITRFPIPISNKVQKGWVYLDKGKRIAQIICGMHEYMQTWAWIVDNPYFDKTTRDGTFAIDRLPPGTYKILAWHPHLKPIEKTITVPPDGHVELNFEFDAREVVRPIYETQRDFRISPERDPNVNLFGCEGPFCVKRDEHLHED
;
A
#
# COMPACT_ATOMS: atom_id res chain seq x y z
N MET A 1 -42.52 76.59 28.44
CA MET A 1 -43.57 76.40 27.42
C MET A 1 -43.06 75.40 26.39
N MET A 2 -43.70 74.22 26.29
CA MET A 2 -43.77 73.30 25.13
C MET A 2 -42.47 72.88 24.39
N LYS A 3 -42.02 71.64 24.61
CA LYS A 3 -42.16 70.46 23.70
C LYS A 3 -41.33 70.50 22.40
N ARG A 4 -40.43 69.53 22.25
CA ARG A 4 -40.58 68.45 21.25
C ARG A 4 -39.51 67.35 21.41
N MET A 5 -39.95 66.19 21.91
CA MET A 5 -39.36 64.88 21.64
C MET A 5 -39.56 64.51 20.17
N LYS A 6 -38.55 63.84 19.56
CA LYS A 6 -38.69 62.94 18.41
C LYS A 6 -37.67 61.78 18.53
N PRO A 7 -37.95 60.61 17.92
CA PRO A 7 -37.85 59.34 18.61
C PRO A 7 -36.61 58.49 18.24
N ILE A 8 -36.36 57.55 19.14
CA ILE A 8 -35.44 56.42 19.05
C ILE A 8 -35.77 55.55 17.84
N LEU A 9 -34.77 55.26 16.99
CA LEU A 9 -34.79 54.12 16.08
C LEU A 9 -33.51 53.31 16.33
N ARG A 10 -33.58 52.34 17.25
CA ARG A 10 -32.55 51.32 17.42
C ARG A 10 -32.86 50.19 16.45
N LEU A 11 -32.11 50.11 15.36
CA LEU A 11 -32.07 48.97 14.47
C LEU A 11 -31.31 47.84 15.20
N VAL A 12 -32.04 46.90 15.80
CA VAL A 12 -31.44 45.64 16.30
C VAL A 12 -31.48 44.65 15.15
N LEU A 13 -30.35 44.54 14.44
CA LEU A 13 -30.14 43.49 13.44
C LEU A 13 -29.82 42.19 14.20
N GLY A 14 -30.82 41.34 14.38
CA GLY A 14 -30.65 40.00 14.95
C GLY A 14 -29.89 39.11 13.97
N LEU A 15 -28.59 38.94 14.18
CA LEU A 15 -27.79 37.94 13.46
C LEU A 15 -28.04 36.58 14.14
N ALA A 16 -28.96 35.80 13.59
CA ALA A 16 -29.12 34.40 13.98
C ALA A 16 -27.92 33.61 13.46
N LEU A 17 -26.92 33.42 14.32
CA LEU A 17 -25.77 32.58 14.04
C LEU A 17 -26.23 31.11 14.12
N CYS A 18 -26.61 30.54 12.97
CA CYS A 18 -26.72 29.09 12.84
C CYS A 18 -25.32 28.49 13.04
N LEU A 19 -25.01 28.12 14.28
CA LEU A 19 -23.88 27.27 14.62
C LEU A 19 -24.14 25.88 14.05
N VAL A 20 -23.76 25.69 12.79
CA VAL A 20 -23.54 24.35 12.24
C VAL A 20 -22.33 23.79 12.96
N SER A 21 -22.58 22.98 13.99
CA SER A 21 -21.56 22.19 14.67
C SER A 21 -21.00 21.18 13.67
N TYR A 22 -19.95 21.58 12.96
CA TYR A 22 -19.06 20.64 12.31
C TYR A 22 -18.42 19.79 13.40
N ALA A 23 -18.93 18.58 13.60
CA ALA A 23 -18.23 17.57 14.37
C ALA A 23 -16.93 17.26 13.60
N ALA A 24 -15.84 17.90 14.01
CA ALA A 24 -14.51 17.45 13.61
C ALA A 24 -14.41 15.98 14.04
N ALA A 25 -14.14 15.08 13.10
CA ALA A 25 -13.82 13.70 13.46
C ALA A 25 -12.67 13.75 14.46
N ALA A 26 -12.93 13.33 15.70
CA ALA A 26 -11.93 13.37 16.75
C ALA A 26 -10.72 12.53 16.34
N ALA A 27 -9.52 13.02 16.60
CA ALA A 27 -8.31 12.23 16.43
C ALA A 27 -8.35 11.01 17.38
N TYR A 28 -7.70 9.91 16.99
CA TYR A 28 -7.62 8.70 17.81
C TYR A 28 -7.05 9.00 19.20
N GLU A 29 -7.77 8.58 20.24
CA GLU A 29 -7.37 8.77 21.64
C GLU A 29 -6.65 7.53 22.19
N THR A 30 -5.42 7.71 22.66
CA THR A 30 -4.69 6.62 23.31
C THR A 30 -5.11 6.52 24.79
N VAL A 31 -5.60 5.35 25.18
CA VAL A 31 -6.03 5.02 26.54
C VAL A 31 -5.54 3.62 26.91
N ASP A 32 -5.44 3.33 28.20
CA ASP A 32 -5.31 1.96 28.67
C ASP A 32 -6.62 1.20 28.39
N VAL A 33 -6.50 0.02 27.80
CA VAL A 33 -7.66 -0.81 27.43
C VAL A 33 -7.88 -1.84 28.52
N GLU A 34 -8.75 -1.51 29.46
CA GLU A 34 -9.30 -2.47 30.39
C GLU A 34 -10.34 -3.35 29.66
N HIS A 35 -10.37 -4.64 29.99
CA HIS A 35 -11.31 -5.61 29.41
C HIS A 35 -11.23 -5.79 27.89
N GLY A 36 -10.05 -5.55 27.31
CA GLY A 36 -9.83 -5.68 25.87
C GLY A 36 -9.93 -7.12 25.38
N ALA A 37 -10.74 -7.34 24.35
CA ALA A 37 -10.90 -8.62 23.69
C ALA A 37 -9.74 -8.94 22.73
N THR A 38 -9.62 -10.21 22.37
CA THR A 38 -8.69 -10.69 21.35
C THR A 38 -9.46 -11.23 20.15
N VAL A 39 -9.04 -10.83 18.95
CA VAL A 39 -9.54 -11.35 17.69
C VAL A 39 -8.42 -12.12 17.02
N THR A 40 -8.65 -13.40 16.71
CA THR A 40 -7.69 -14.24 15.97
C THR A 40 -8.35 -14.82 14.74
N GLY A 41 -7.55 -15.33 13.83
CA GLY A 41 -8.06 -16.13 12.73
C GLY A 41 -7.01 -16.36 11.67
N ARG A 42 -7.48 -16.81 10.52
CA ARG A 42 -6.67 -17.14 9.36
C ARG A 42 -7.25 -16.52 8.09
N VAL A 43 -6.37 -16.06 7.21
CA VAL A 43 -6.69 -15.69 5.83
C VAL A 43 -6.21 -16.79 4.92
N VAL A 44 -7.08 -17.26 4.03
CA VAL A 44 -6.72 -18.26 3.02
C VAL A 44 -6.93 -17.72 1.61
N LEU A 45 -6.08 -18.16 0.68
CA LEU A 45 -6.26 -17.99 -0.76
C LEU A 45 -6.70 -19.32 -1.37
N LYS A 46 -7.89 -19.35 -1.97
CA LYS A 46 -8.41 -20.53 -2.67
C LYS A 46 -8.09 -20.49 -4.15
N GLY A 47 -7.84 -21.66 -4.71
CA GLY A 47 -7.55 -21.82 -6.13
C GLY A 47 -6.05 -21.82 -6.45
N PRO A 48 -5.68 -21.80 -7.74
CA PRO A 48 -4.29 -21.85 -8.14
C PRO A 48 -3.57 -20.57 -7.74
N VAL A 49 -2.47 -20.70 -6.98
CA VAL A 49 -1.64 -19.56 -6.57
C VAL A 49 -1.13 -18.84 -7.82
N PRO A 50 -1.30 -17.50 -7.93
CA PRO A 50 -0.83 -16.77 -9.09
C PRO A 50 0.69 -16.87 -9.25
N GLU A 51 1.13 -17.12 -10.48
CA GLU A 51 2.55 -17.19 -10.80
C GLU A 51 3.29 -15.89 -10.42
N PRO A 52 4.53 -15.98 -9.92
CA PRO A 52 5.38 -14.81 -9.68
C PRO A 52 5.65 -14.01 -10.95
N ARG A 53 5.91 -12.72 -10.81
CA ARG A 53 6.35 -11.88 -11.93
C ARG A 53 7.85 -11.98 -12.11
N VAL A 54 8.29 -12.18 -13.36
CA VAL A 54 9.70 -12.35 -13.72
C VAL A 54 10.18 -11.10 -14.44
N PHE A 55 11.29 -10.54 -13.96
CA PHE A 55 11.91 -9.34 -14.51
C PHE A 55 13.27 -9.71 -15.10
N PRO A 56 13.40 -9.76 -16.45
CA PRO A 56 14.69 -10.02 -17.08
C PRO A 56 15.62 -8.87 -16.77
N MET A 57 16.63 -9.16 -15.97
CA MET A 57 17.68 -8.21 -15.70
C MET A 57 18.46 -8.01 -17.00
N VAL A 58 18.88 -9.02 -17.76
CA VAL A 58 19.77 -8.94 -18.96
C VAL A 58 19.70 -7.68 -19.86
N LEU A 59 18.57 -6.98 -19.93
CA LEU A 59 18.36 -5.68 -20.55
C LEU A 59 19.06 -4.46 -19.90
N TYR A 60 19.59 -4.54 -18.67
CA TYR A 60 20.25 -3.41 -17.99
C TYR A 60 21.78 -3.62 -17.82
N ALA A 61 22.55 -2.56 -17.60
CA ALA A 61 23.99 -2.68 -17.35
C ALA A 61 24.24 -3.17 -15.91
N PHE A 62 24.78 -4.39 -15.75
CA PHE A 62 24.92 -5.04 -14.43
C PHE A 62 26.30 -4.98 -13.83
N GLY A 63 26.38 -4.39 -12.64
CA GLY A 63 27.44 -4.71 -11.68
C GLY A 63 27.17 -6.05 -10.98
N ASP A 64 28.19 -6.56 -10.28
CA ASP A 64 28.11 -7.87 -9.61
C ASP A 64 27.05 -7.95 -8.51
N PHE A 65 26.70 -6.81 -7.89
CA PHE A 65 25.60 -6.76 -6.92
C PHE A 65 24.26 -7.19 -7.54
N CYS A 66 23.94 -6.70 -8.74
CA CYS A 66 22.68 -7.02 -9.41
C CYS A 66 22.59 -8.49 -9.82
N LYS A 67 23.73 -9.14 -10.10
CA LYS A 67 23.76 -10.59 -10.39
C LYS A 67 23.39 -11.41 -9.16
N LYS A 68 23.79 -10.98 -7.96
CA LYS A 68 23.53 -11.70 -6.70
C LYS A 68 22.06 -11.70 -6.30
N ILE A 69 21.30 -10.67 -6.68
CA ILE A 69 19.86 -10.61 -6.42
C ILE A 69 19.03 -11.31 -7.49
N SER A 70 19.67 -11.89 -8.52
CA SER A 70 19.00 -12.63 -9.59
C SER A 70 19.00 -14.13 -9.33
N ASP A 71 18.12 -14.85 -10.02
CA ASP A 71 17.99 -16.32 -10.05
C ASP A 71 19.19 -17.06 -10.70
N ALA A 72 20.37 -16.43 -10.78
CA ALA A 72 21.55 -16.84 -11.54
C ALA A 72 21.36 -16.99 -13.06
N LYS A 73 20.12 -16.91 -13.57
CA LYS A 73 19.78 -16.86 -15.00
C LYS A 73 19.54 -15.43 -15.47
N GLY A 74 19.70 -14.45 -14.57
CA GLY A 74 19.57 -13.04 -14.86
C GLY A 74 18.13 -12.54 -14.77
N HIS A 75 17.29 -13.13 -13.92
CA HIS A 75 15.97 -12.62 -13.59
C HIS A 75 15.84 -12.25 -12.12
N VAL A 76 15.07 -11.21 -11.83
CA VAL A 76 14.51 -10.97 -10.49
C VAL A 76 13.09 -11.49 -10.49
N VAL A 77 12.74 -12.28 -9.47
CA VAL A 77 11.40 -12.83 -9.29
C VAL A 77 10.69 -12.06 -8.20
N LEU A 78 9.53 -11.48 -8.52
CA LEU A 78 8.65 -10.84 -7.56
C LEU A 78 7.50 -11.81 -7.23
N LYS A 79 7.62 -12.48 -6.08
CA LYS A 79 6.59 -13.37 -5.53
C LYS A 79 5.58 -12.55 -4.75
N GLU A 80 4.45 -12.25 -5.39
CA GLU A 80 3.41 -11.38 -4.81
C GLU A 80 2.40 -12.14 -3.94
N PHE A 81 2.42 -13.47 -4.01
CA PHE A 81 1.54 -14.37 -3.26
C PHE A 81 2.40 -15.45 -2.61
N ASN A 82 2.54 -15.36 -1.28
CA ASN A 82 3.14 -16.41 -0.46
C ASN A 82 2.01 -17.17 0.22
N VAL A 83 1.84 -18.43 -0.17
CA VAL A 83 0.74 -19.28 0.28
C VAL A 83 1.30 -20.62 0.75
N ASP A 84 0.94 -21.03 1.96
CA ASP A 84 1.35 -22.32 2.50
C ASP A 84 0.55 -23.50 1.90
N ASP A 85 0.95 -24.73 2.22
CA ASP A 85 0.31 -25.95 1.71
C ASP A 85 -1.18 -26.09 2.11
N ALA A 86 -1.59 -25.43 3.19
CA ALA A 86 -2.97 -25.39 3.67
C ALA A 86 -3.74 -24.15 3.14
N GLY A 87 -3.18 -23.43 2.18
CA GLY A 87 -3.78 -22.26 1.53
C GLY A 87 -3.69 -20.96 2.34
N GLY A 88 -2.94 -20.92 3.44
CA GLY A 88 -2.75 -19.75 4.29
C GLY A 88 -2.02 -18.64 3.54
N LEU A 89 -2.62 -17.46 3.44
CA LEU A 89 -2.08 -16.34 2.68
C LEU A 89 -1.29 -15.39 3.60
N GLN A 90 0.02 -15.30 3.40
CA GLN A 90 0.87 -14.27 4.03
C GLN A 90 0.54 -12.88 3.47
N ASP A 91 0.91 -11.83 4.21
CA ASP A 91 0.88 -10.43 3.75
C ASP A 91 -0.52 -9.87 3.49
N ALA A 92 -1.58 -10.53 3.97
CA ALA A 92 -2.91 -9.94 4.06
C ALA A 92 -2.99 -9.03 5.30
N VAL A 93 -3.49 -7.82 5.14
CA VAL A 93 -3.71 -6.87 6.24
C VAL A 93 -5.11 -7.03 6.78
N ILE A 94 -5.23 -7.24 8.09
CA ILE A 94 -6.48 -7.20 8.82
C ILE A 94 -6.55 -5.88 9.58
N ALA A 95 -7.56 -5.06 9.35
CA ALA A 95 -7.70 -3.76 9.99
C ALA A 95 -9.10 -3.56 10.56
N VAL A 96 -9.17 -3.09 11.81
CA VAL A 96 -10.43 -2.68 12.45
C VAL A 96 -10.74 -1.25 12.05
N GLN A 97 -11.93 -1.01 11.53
CA GLN A 97 -12.37 0.32 11.11
C GLN A 97 -12.95 1.12 12.28
N ASP A 98 -12.83 2.45 12.17
CA ASP A 98 -13.54 3.44 12.99
C ASP A 98 -13.37 3.29 14.52
N VAL A 99 -12.25 2.71 14.97
CA VAL A 99 -11.89 2.72 16.40
C VAL A 99 -11.43 4.11 16.79
N SER A 100 -12.15 4.76 17.70
CA SER A 100 -11.87 6.14 18.14
C SER A 100 -10.92 6.23 19.33
N ARG A 101 -10.83 5.18 20.15
CA ARG A 101 -9.98 5.15 21.35
C ARG A 101 -9.46 3.75 21.66
N GLY A 102 -8.27 3.66 22.25
CA GLY A 102 -7.70 2.38 22.68
C GLY A 102 -6.18 2.38 22.87
N LYS A 103 -5.53 1.22 22.72
CA LYS A 103 -4.08 1.05 22.87
C LYS A 103 -3.29 1.99 21.95
N GLY A 104 -2.04 2.26 22.27
CA GLY A 104 -1.15 3.04 21.40
C GLY A 104 -0.72 2.26 20.15
N PHE A 105 -0.28 3.00 19.12
CA PHE A 105 0.44 2.40 17.98
C PHE A 105 1.72 1.71 18.44
N ARG A 106 2.12 0.70 17.66
CA ARG A 106 3.46 0.12 17.79
C ARG A 106 4.47 1.16 17.25
N SER A 107 5.75 0.83 17.32
CA SER A 107 6.78 1.70 16.75
C SER A 107 7.19 1.17 15.37
N ASN A 108 7.58 2.08 14.47
CA ASN A 108 8.21 1.80 13.17
C ASN A 108 7.30 1.40 11.99
N GLU A 109 5.98 1.62 12.03
CA GLU A 109 5.08 1.34 10.89
C GLU A 109 5.51 2.05 9.61
N ASN A 110 5.99 3.29 9.73
CA ASN A 110 6.45 4.09 8.59
C ASN A 110 7.97 3.99 8.38
N ARG A 111 8.62 2.91 8.81
CA ARG A 111 10.06 2.73 8.62
C ARG A 111 10.32 1.58 7.67
N LEU A 112 11.08 1.87 6.62
CA LEU A 112 11.54 0.89 5.65
C LEU A 112 13.07 0.82 5.61
N PHE A 113 13.58 -0.31 5.12
CA PHE A 113 14.94 -0.48 4.65
C PHE A 113 14.91 -0.78 3.16
N THR A 114 15.95 -0.41 2.41
CA THR A 114 16.21 -1.04 1.12
C THR A 114 17.26 -2.12 1.31
N VAL A 115 16.92 -3.35 0.94
CA VAL A 115 17.80 -4.52 1.00
C VAL A 115 17.53 -5.40 -0.21
N ASN A 116 18.60 -5.80 -0.89
CA ASN A 116 18.56 -6.57 -2.14
C ASN A 116 17.65 -5.92 -3.20
N CYS A 117 17.73 -4.59 -3.34
CA CYS A 117 16.91 -3.81 -4.27
C CYS A 117 15.39 -3.96 -4.04
N MET A 118 14.95 -4.06 -2.79
CA MET A 118 13.52 -4.04 -2.44
C MET A 118 13.26 -3.23 -1.18
N PHE A 119 12.02 -2.79 -1.02
CA PHE A 119 11.56 -2.09 0.17
C PHE A 119 11.11 -3.08 1.24
N HIS A 120 11.69 -2.97 2.43
CA HIS A 120 11.43 -3.87 3.53
C HIS A 120 10.85 -3.14 4.74
N PRO A 121 9.68 -3.54 5.29
CA PRO A 121 9.17 -2.99 6.54
C PRO A 121 10.11 -3.27 7.72
N ALA A 122 10.37 -2.28 8.57
CA ALA A 122 11.26 -2.44 9.71
C ALA A 122 10.64 -3.26 10.86
N ASN A 123 9.33 -3.48 10.82
CA ASN A 123 8.57 -4.27 11.79
C ASN A 123 8.38 -5.73 11.36
N VAL A 124 8.93 -6.14 10.21
CA VAL A 124 8.92 -7.53 9.75
C VAL A 124 10.28 -8.17 10.08
N PRO A 125 10.29 -9.32 10.77
CA PRO A 125 11.50 -10.08 11.10
C PRO A 125 12.37 -10.43 9.87
N GLU A 126 13.66 -10.71 10.10
CA GLU A 126 14.61 -11.05 9.04
C GLU A 126 14.44 -12.47 8.50
N ASP A 127 14.00 -13.40 9.32
CA ASP A 127 13.69 -14.79 8.94
C ASP A 127 12.45 -14.90 8.04
N GLU A 128 11.51 -13.96 8.15
CA GLU A 128 10.38 -13.85 7.22
C GLU A 128 10.81 -13.47 5.80
N GLN A 129 12.04 -12.97 5.63
CA GLN A 129 12.58 -12.51 4.33
C GLN A 129 13.19 -13.63 3.50
N PHE A 130 13.36 -14.84 4.05
CA PHE A 130 14.04 -15.91 3.32
C PHE A 130 13.26 -17.22 3.42
N GLU A 131 13.13 -17.94 2.29
CA GLU A 131 12.71 -19.35 2.27
C GLU A 131 13.79 -20.23 1.67
N ILE A 132 13.59 -21.53 1.86
CA ILE A 132 14.33 -22.55 1.11
C ILE A 132 13.49 -22.91 -0.11
N ASP A 133 14.06 -22.75 -1.30
CA ASP A 133 13.41 -23.16 -2.54
C ASP A 133 13.39 -24.69 -2.71
N HIS A 134 12.77 -25.19 -3.78
CA HIS A 134 12.68 -26.62 -4.06
C HIS A 134 14.05 -27.30 -4.23
N ASP A 135 15.06 -26.52 -4.65
CA ASP A 135 16.42 -27.00 -4.88
C ASP A 135 17.29 -26.92 -3.61
N GLY A 136 16.73 -26.48 -2.48
CA GLY A 136 17.42 -26.38 -1.18
C GLY A 136 18.20 -25.07 -0.99
N ASN A 137 18.06 -24.09 -1.88
CA ASN A 137 18.76 -22.81 -1.78
C ASN A 137 17.99 -21.83 -0.90
N LEU A 138 18.72 -21.03 -0.12
CA LEU A 138 18.16 -19.88 0.59
C LEU A 138 17.85 -18.77 -0.42
N VAL A 139 16.57 -18.52 -0.66
CA VAL A 139 16.09 -17.47 -1.56
C VAL A 139 15.42 -16.36 -0.77
N HIS A 140 15.67 -15.13 -1.19
CA HIS A 140 15.10 -13.96 -0.55
C HIS A 140 13.67 -13.74 -1.07
N ILE A 141 12.68 -13.78 -0.18
CA ILE A 141 11.31 -13.36 -0.43
C ILE A 141 11.08 -12.04 0.27
N HIS A 142 10.51 -11.10 -0.46
CA HIS A 142 10.24 -9.79 0.08
C HIS A 142 8.81 -9.70 0.59
N PRO A 143 8.58 -9.15 1.79
CA PRO A 143 7.25 -8.79 2.21
C PRO A 143 6.75 -7.72 1.25
N LEU A 144 5.78 -8.10 0.43
CA LEU A 144 5.21 -7.19 -0.54
C LEU A 144 4.40 -6.11 0.19
N VAL A 145 3.89 -6.44 1.38
CA VAL A 145 2.90 -5.62 2.08
C VAL A 145 3.46 -5.03 3.39
N SER A 146 3.28 -3.72 3.50
CA SER A 146 3.53 -2.86 4.64
C SER A 146 2.21 -2.37 5.26
N VAL A 147 2.26 -1.94 6.51
CA VAL A 147 1.20 -1.13 7.13
C VAL A 147 1.81 0.18 7.58
N MET A 148 1.19 1.31 7.24
CA MET A 148 1.71 2.64 7.55
C MET A 148 0.60 3.55 8.10
N ARG A 149 1.01 4.62 8.78
CA ARG A 149 0.12 5.64 9.31
C ARG A 149 0.02 6.81 8.34
N ASN A 150 -1.19 7.34 8.14
CA ASN A 150 -1.38 8.56 7.37
C ASN A 150 -0.80 9.76 8.13
N LYS A 151 -0.31 10.78 7.43
CA LYS A 151 0.25 12.01 8.02
C LYS A 151 1.45 11.75 8.95
N HIS A 152 2.15 10.64 8.73
CA HIS A 152 3.38 10.29 9.44
C HIS A 152 4.56 10.27 8.48
N MET A 153 5.75 10.52 9.02
CA MET A 153 6.98 10.55 8.25
C MET A 153 7.43 9.13 7.90
N LEU A 154 7.44 8.80 6.60
CA LEU A 154 8.14 7.65 6.06
C LEU A 154 9.64 7.87 6.20
N SER A 155 10.31 6.88 6.74
CA SER A 155 11.76 6.86 6.94
C SER A 155 12.34 5.65 6.22
N VAL A 156 13.27 5.86 5.30
CA VAL A 156 13.91 4.78 4.53
C VAL A 156 15.42 4.84 4.73
N LEU A 157 16.03 3.72 5.12
CA LEU A 157 17.49 3.58 5.20
C LEU A 157 17.98 2.65 4.10
N ASN A 158 18.99 3.09 3.35
CA ASN A 158 19.62 2.26 2.32
C ASN A 158 20.61 1.28 2.93
N ARG A 159 20.42 -0.02 2.74
CA ARG A 159 21.41 -1.05 3.10
C ARG A 159 22.10 -1.65 1.87
N ASP A 160 21.73 -1.21 0.67
CA ASP A 160 22.31 -1.66 -0.57
C ASP A 160 23.52 -0.81 -0.97
N PRO A 161 24.50 -1.39 -1.69
CA PRO A 161 25.64 -0.67 -2.25
C PRO A 161 25.29 0.07 -3.55
N VAL A 162 24.00 0.30 -3.84
CA VAL A 162 23.50 1.01 -5.02
C VAL A 162 22.51 2.10 -4.60
N ILE A 163 22.35 3.12 -5.43
CA ILE A 163 21.35 4.17 -5.21
C ILE A 163 19.96 3.65 -5.56
N HIS A 164 18.95 4.19 -4.89
CA HIS A 164 17.54 3.96 -5.17
C HIS A 164 16.79 5.29 -5.21
N ASP A 165 15.52 5.26 -5.58
CA ASP A 165 14.56 6.30 -5.24
C ASP A 165 13.27 5.64 -4.76
N ALA A 166 12.48 6.35 -3.97
CA ALA A 166 11.14 5.92 -3.60
C ALA A 166 10.13 6.87 -4.23
N GLN A 167 9.27 6.33 -5.09
CA GLN A 167 8.08 7.01 -5.61
C GLN A 167 6.86 6.48 -4.88
N PHE A 168 6.16 7.37 -4.19
CA PHE A 168 5.00 7.03 -3.39
C PHE A 168 3.73 7.43 -4.15
N TYR A 169 2.88 6.45 -4.47
CA TYR A 169 1.62 6.62 -5.19
C TYR A 169 0.42 6.36 -4.28
N GLN A 170 -0.61 7.18 -4.39
CA GLN A 170 -1.95 6.87 -3.90
C GLN A 170 -2.64 6.00 -4.96
N LYS A 171 -2.75 4.69 -4.71
CA LYS A 171 -3.16 3.76 -5.76
C LYS A 171 -4.55 4.07 -6.30
N GLU A 172 -5.48 4.44 -5.42
CA GLU A 172 -6.89 4.61 -5.78
C GLU A 172 -7.16 5.84 -6.65
N THR A 173 -6.21 6.79 -6.72
CA THR A 173 -6.30 7.94 -7.65
C THR A 173 -5.23 7.92 -8.73
N GLY A 174 -4.21 7.06 -8.60
CA GLY A 174 -3.05 7.03 -9.49
C GLY A 174 -2.08 8.19 -9.29
N GLN A 175 -2.33 9.07 -8.31
CA GLN A 175 -1.49 10.25 -8.07
C GLN A 175 -0.19 9.87 -7.37
N ARG A 176 0.94 10.39 -7.87
CA ARG A 176 2.20 10.35 -7.13
C ARG A 176 2.20 11.43 -6.05
N ILE A 177 2.19 11.01 -4.78
CA ILE A 177 2.18 11.90 -3.61
C ILE A 177 3.56 12.51 -3.39
N THR A 178 4.61 11.70 -3.45
CA THR A 178 5.98 12.18 -3.23
C THR A 178 7.01 11.31 -3.94
N ARG A 179 8.21 11.86 -4.10
CA ARG A 179 9.40 11.17 -4.61
C ARG A 179 10.62 11.70 -3.88
N PHE A 180 11.50 10.80 -3.42
CA PHE A 180 12.80 11.19 -2.87
C PHE A 180 13.90 10.19 -3.24
N PRO A 181 15.13 10.66 -3.45
CA PRO A 181 16.27 9.79 -3.67
C PRO A 181 16.65 9.05 -2.39
N ILE A 182 17.18 7.85 -2.55
CA ILE A 182 17.73 6.99 -1.49
C ILE A 182 19.19 6.72 -1.85
N PRO A 183 20.12 7.61 -1.45
CA PRO A 183 21.54 7.48 -1.78
C PRO A 183 22.18 6.32 -1.01
N ILE A 184 23.36 5.88 -1.45
CA ILE A 184 24.21 4.97 -0.66
C ILE A 184 24.70 5.74 0.56
N SER A 185 24.06 5.52 1.70
CA SER A 185 24.32 6.29 2.92
C SER A 185 23.80 5.59 4.15
N ASN A 186 24.53 5.74 5.26
CA ASN A 186 24.05 5.35 6.59
C ASN A 186 23.00 6.32 7.16
N LYS A 187 22.56 7.33 6.38
CA LYS A 187 21.56 8.31 6.79
C LYS A 187 20.17 7.91 6.29
N VAL A 188 19.21 7.97 7.21
CA VAL A 188 17.79 7.79 6.92
C VAL A 188 17.29 8.93 6.03
N GLN A 189 16.66 8.58 4.92
CA GLN A 189 15.89 9.50 4.08
C GLN A 189 14.44 9.56 4.55
N LYS A 190 13.82 10.73 4.41
CA LYS A 190 12.51 11.00 4.98
C LYS A 190 11.57 11.62 3.95
N GLY A 191 10.32 11.18 3.95
CA GLY A 191 9.24 11.74 3.14
C GLY A 191 7.93 11.71 3.91
N TRP A 192 7.06 12.70 3.69
CA TRP A 192 5.73 12.70 4.30
C TRP A 192 4.79 11.77 3.54
N VAL A 193 4.07 10.91 4.28
CA VAL A 193 2.95 10.14 3.75
C VAL A 193 1.68 10.94 3.99
N TYR A 194 1.05 11.39 2.91
CA TYR A 194 -0.22 12.09 2.98
C TYR A 194 -1.15 11.52 1.91
N LEU A 195 -2.16 10.77 2.35
CA LEU A 195 -3.25 10.33 1.50
C LEU A 195 -4.48 11.21 1.72
N ASP A 196 -5.25 11.37 0.66
CA ASP A 196 -6.55 12.03 0.69
C ASP A 196 -7.50 11.32 1.64
N LYS A 197 -8.49 12.07 2.13
CA LYS A 197 -9.51 11.54 3.04
C LYS A 197 -10.22 10.33 2.40
N GLY A 198 -10.29 9.24 3.16
CA GLY A 198 -10.94 8.00 2.73
C GLY A 198 -10.09 7.11 1.81
N LYS A 199 -8.84 7.50 1.51
CA LYS A 199 -7.88 6.65 0.80
C LYS A 199 -7.02 5.88 1.79
N ARG A 200 -6.64 4.67 1.39
CA ARG A 200 -6.02 3.66 2.25
C ARG A 200 -4.85 2.95 1.59
N ILE A 201 -4.71 3.01 0.26
CA ILE A 201 -3.74 2.19 -0.45
C ILE A 201 -2.62 3.05 -1.01
N ALA A 202 -1.42 2.77 -0.57
CA ALA A 202 -0.21 3.31 -1.16
C ALA A 202 0.58 2.23 -1.89
N GLN A 203 1.24 2.63 -2.96
CA GLN A 203 2.27 1.84 -3.63
C GLN A 203 3.56 2.62 -3.61
N ILE A 204 4.65 2.00 -3.16
CA ILE A 204 5.98 2.56 -3.17
C ILE A 204 6.78 1.77 -4.19
N ILE A 205 7.31 2.44 -5.19
CA ILE A 205 8.07 1.82 -6.28
C ILE A 205 9.36 2.60 -6.55
N CYS A 206 10.42 1.90 -6.89
CA CYS A 206 11.65 2.52 -7.38
C CYS A 206 11.47 2.96 -8.83
N GLY A 207 11.90 4.16 -9.15
CA GLY A 207 11.86 4.70 -10.51
C GLY A 207 12.83 4.06 -11.48
N MET A 208 13.81 3.30 -11.00
CA MET A 208 14.78 2.61 -11.84
C MET A 208 14.35 1.19 -12.19
N HIS A 209 13.70 0.50 -11.25
CA HIS A 209 13.37 -0.92 -11.40
C HIS A 209 11.95 -1.22 -10.92
N GLU A 210 11.10 -1.69 -11.83
CA GLU A 210 9.68 -1.96 -11.55
C GLU A 210 9.49 -3.07 -10.49
N TYR A 211 10.40 -4.04 -10.40
CA TYR A 211 10.31 -5.10 -9.40
C TYR A 211 10.46 -4.57 -7.97
N MET A 212 11.17 -3.45 -7.80
CA MET A 212 11.44 -2.86 -6.50
C MET A 212 10.22 -2.09 -6.02
N GLN A 213 9.30 -2.81 -5.38
CA GLN A 213 8.07 -2.23 -4.89
C GLN A 213 7.58 -2.84 -3.58
N THR A 214 6.80 -2.06 -2.85
CA THR A 214 5.97 -2.50 -1.72
C THR A 214 4.64 -1.78 -1.77
N TRP A 215 3.61 -2.43 -1.25
CA TRP A 215 2.28 -1.88 -1.06
C TRP A 215 2.07 -1.58 0.41
N ALA A 216 1.34 -0.51 0.72
CA ALA A 216 1.03 -0.17 2.10
C ALA A 216 -0.47 0.05 2.30
N TRP A 217 -1.02 -0.60 3.31
CA TRP A 217 -2.32 -0.24 3.87
C TRP A 217 -2.13 0.88 4.89
N ILE A 218 -2.87 1.97 4.71
CA ILE A 218 -2.80 3.15 5.56
C ILE A 218 -3.86 3.04 6.67
N VAL A 219 -3.38 2.93 7.91
CA VAL A 219 -4.20 2.79 9.11
C VAL A 219 -4.37 4.12 9.85
N ASP A 220 -5.56 4.31 10.42
CA ASP A 220 -5.91 5.47 11.25
C ASP A 220 -5.94 5.11 12.76
N ASN A 221 -5.89 3.81 13.10
CA ASN A 221 -5.84 3.31 14.48
C ASN A 221 -4.90 2.07 14.56
N PRO A 222 -4.51 1.62 15.77
CA PRO A 222 -3.51 0.56 15.95
C PRO A 222 -4.09 -0.85 16.07
N TYR A 223 -5.37 -1.03 15.76
CA TYR A 223 -6.01 -2.34 15.71
C TYR A 223 -5.93 -2.89 14.29
N PHE A 224 -4.76 -3.40 13.98
CA PHE A 224 -4.50 -4.11 12.75
C PHE A 224 -3.49 -5.22 13.02
N ASP A 225 -3.43 -6.16 12.08
CA ASP A 225 -2.34 -7.12 11.99
C ASP A 225 -2.06 -7.46 10.53
N LYS A 226 -0.89 -8.06 10.27
CA LYS A 226 -0.54 -8.59 8.95
C LYS A 226 -0.32 -10.08 9.09
N THR A 227 -0.90 -10.86 8.19
CA THR A 227 -0.82 -12.31 8.31
C THR A 227 0.60 -12.84 8.15
N THR A 228 0.93 -13.81 8.98
CA THR A 228 2.17 -14.59 8.94
C THR A 228 2.18 -15.57 7.76
N ARG A 229 3.29 -16.32 7.60
CA ARG A 229 3.45 -17.32 6.52
C ARG A 229 2.33 -18.34 6.41
N ASP A 230 1.76 -18.74 7.54
CA ASP A 230 0.65 -19.69 7.62
C ASP A 230 -0.73 -19.02 7.46
N GLY A 231 -0.77 -17.71 7.18
CA GLY A 231 -1.99 -16.93 7.03
C GLY A 231 -2.65 -16.52 8.34
N THR A 232 -2.05 -16.76 9.51
CA THR A 232 -2.67 -16.43 10.80
C THR A 232 -2.47 -14.97 11.19
N PHE A 233 -3.38 -14.44 12.01
CA PHE A 233 -3.29 -13.08 12.56
C PHE A 233 -3.88 -13.01 13.98
N ALA A 234 -3.46 -12.00 14.74
CA ALA A 234 -3.96 -11.71 16.09
C ALA A 234 -4.04 -10.20 16.38
N ILE A 235 -5.24 -9.73 16.72
CA ILE A 235 -5.50 -8.36 17.19
C ILE A 235 -5.85 -8.42 18.67
N ASP A 236 -4.92 -7.98 19.51
CA ASP A 236 -5.08 -7.97 20.97
C ASP A 236 -5.74 -6.67 21.47
N ARG A 237 -6.32 -6.76 22.67
CA ARG A 237 -6.81 -5.62 23.46
C ARG A 237 -7.78 -4.71 22.70
N LEU A 238 -8.62 -5.27 21.84
CA LEU A 238 -9.68 -4.52 21.16
C LEU A 238 -10.77 -4.18 22.18
N PRO A 239 -11.17 -2.90 22.36
CA PRO A 239 -12.19 -2.55 23.33
C PRO A 239 -13.52 -3.27 23.02
N PRO A 240 -14.35 -3.58 24.02
CA PRO A 240 -15.63 -4.21 23.79
C PRO A 240 -16.53 -3.35 22.92
N GLY A 241 -17.19 -3.95 21.93
CA GLY A 241 -17.97 -3.21 20.96
C GLY A 241 -18.31 -3.99 19.70
N THR A 242 -18.95 -3.31 18.75
CA THR A 242 -19.24 -3.85 17.42
C THR A 242 -18.43 -3.09 16.39
N TYR A 243 -17.67 -3.82 15.58
CA TYR A 243 -16.71 -3.24 14.63
C TYR A 243 -16.83 -3.87 13.26
N LYS A 244 -16.44 -3.11 12.26
CA LYS A 244 -16.14 -3.62 10.92
C LYS A 244 -14.66 -3.99 10.85
N ILE A 245 -14.39 -5.22 10.46
CA ILE A 245 -13.06 -5.76 10.23
C ILE A 245 -12.88 -5.96 8.74
N LEU A 246 -11.79 -5.42 8.21
CA LEU A 246 -11.45 -5.49 6.80
C LEU A 246 -10.21 -6.35 6.61
N ALA A 247 -10.27 -7.29 5.67
CA ALA A 247 -9.11 -8.01 5.14
C ALA A 247 -8.75 -7.46 3.77
N TRP A 248 -7.47 -7.16 3.54
CA TRP A 248 -6.98 -6.60 2.29
C TRP A 248 -5.65 -7.23 1.84
N HIS A 249 -5.51 -7.39 0.53
CA HIS A 249 -4.28 -7.76 -0.14
C HIS A 249 -4.20 -6.97 -1.46
N PRO A 250 -3.02 -6.50 -1.93
CA PRO A 250 -2.90 -5.51 -3.02
C PRO A 250 -3.63 -5.85 -4.33
N HIS A 251 -3.68 -7.13 -4.67
CA HIS A 251 -4.23 -7.61 -5.93
C HIS A 251 -5.65 -8.20 -5.79
N LEU A 252 -6.31 -8.01 -4.64
CA LEU A 252 -7.61 -8.58 -4.34
C LEU A 252 -8.55 -7.49 -3.83
N LYS A 253 -9.86 -7.68 -4.04
CA LYS A 253 -10.86 -6.77 -3.47
C LYS A 253 -10.93 -6.96 -1.95
N PRO A 254 -10.96 -5.89 -1.15
CA PRO A 254 -11.10 -6.03 0.30
C PRO A 254 -12.39 -6.77 0.69
N ILE A 255 -12.32 -7.60 1.73
CA ILE A 255 -13.47 -8.27 2.33
C ILE A 255 -13.77 -7.59 3.67
N GLU A 256 -15.03 -7.26 3.92
CA GLU A 256 -15.47 -6.64 5.17
C GLU A 256 -16.42 -7.58 5.93
N LYS A 257 -16.22 -7.71 7.25
CA LYS A 257 -17.09 -8.47 8.15
C LYS A 257 -17.37 -7.64 9.41
N THR A 258 -18.60 -7.71 9.90
CA THR A 258 -18.98 -7.10 11.18
C THR A 258 -18.88 -8.14 12.29
N ILE A 259 -18.19 -7.80 13.38
CA ILE A 259 -18.12 -8.65 14.58
C ILE A 259 -18.51 -7.84 15.82
N THR A 260 -19.01 -8.54 16.84
CA THR A 260 -19.18 -8.00 18.19
C THR A 260 -18.19 -8.70 19.11
N VAL A 261 -17.38 -7.93 19.83
CA VAL A 261 -16.40 -8.44 20.79
C VAL A 261 -16.88 -8.17 22.22
N PRO A 262 -17.05 -9.21 23.06
CA PRO A 262 -17.42 -9.03 24.47
C PRO A 262 -16.21 -8.61 25.32
N PRO A 263 -16.42 -8.05 26.53
CA PRO A 263 -15.35 -7.79 27.49
C PRO A 263 -14.55 -9.05 27.80
N ASP A 264 -13.22 -8.92 27.80
CA ASP A 264 -12.26 -10.03 28.00
C ASP A 264 -12.49 -11.23 27.05
N GLY A 265 -13.13 -10.96 25.91
CA GLY A 265 -13.57 -11.98 24.98
C GLY A 265 -12.47 -12.49 24.05
N HIS A 266 -12.75 -13.64 23.44
CA HIS A 266 -12.03 -14.14 22.28
C HIS A 266 -13.00 -14.33 21.12
N VAL A 267 -12.67 -13.79 19.95
CA VAL A 267 -13.47 -13.97 18.73
C VAL A 267 -12.57 -14.54 17.63
N GLU A 268 -12.99 -15.66 17.05
CA GLU A 268 -12.36 -16.22 15.86
C GLU A 268 -13.01 -15.64 14.60
N LEU A 269 -12.21 -15.16 13.66
CA LEU A 269 -12.65 -14.55 12.41
C LEU A 269 -11.75 -14.95 11.24
N ASN A 270 -12.26 -15.78 10.34
CA ASN A 270 -11.51 -16.23 9.17
C ASN A 270 -11.91 -15.46 7.91
N PHE A 271 -10.99 -15.29 6.96
CA PHE A 271 -11.24 -14.69 5.64
C PHE A 271 -10.77 -15.62 4.53
N GLU A 272 -11.45 -15.54 3.39
CA GLU A 272 -11.16 -16.36 2.23
C GLU A 272 -11.16 -15.47 0.98
N PHE A 273 -10.02 -15.40 0.30
CA PHE A 273 -9.87 -14.80 -1.01
C PHE A 273 -9.89 -15.89 -2.09
N ASP A 274 -10.36 -15.52 -3.28
CA ASP A 274 -10.32 -16.40 -4.46
C ASP A 274 -9.22 -15.94 -5.42
N ALA A 275 -8.27 -16.82 -5.73
CA ALA A 275 -7.18 -16.55 -6.66
C ALA A 275 -7.67 -16.20 -8.07
N ARG A 276 -8.90 -16.61 -8.44
CA ARG A 276 -9.53 -16.26 -9.73
C ARG A 276 -9.97 -14.80 -9.79
N GLU A 277 -10.06 -14.12 -8.64
CA GLU A 277 -10.40 -12.70 -8.55
C GLU A 277 -9.18 -11.78 -8.51
N VAL A 278 -7.98 -12.35 -8.65
CA VAL A 278 -6.73 -11.57 -8.66
C VAL A 278 -6.73 -10.57 -9.81
N VAL A 279 -6.56 -9.30 -9.46
CA VAL A 279 -6.47 -8.19 -10.41
C VAL A 279 -5.02 -7.72 -10.50
N ARG A 280 -4.41 -7.99 -11.65
CA ARG A 280 -3.13 -7.41 -12.07
C ARG A 280 -3.37 -6.53 -13.32
N PRO A 281 -2.69 -5.38 -13.45
CA PRO A 281 -2.66 -4.63 -14.70
C PRO A 281 -2.28 -5.51 -15.89
N ILE A 282 -2.85 -5.23 -17.07
CA ILE A 282 -2.67 -6.07 -18.28
C ILE A 282 -1.18 -6.23 -18.64
N TYR A 283 -0.38 -5.17 -18.50
CA TYR A 283 1.07 -5.23 -18.79
C TYR A 283 1.84 -6.14 -17.82
N GLU A 284 1.25 -6.46 -16.65
CA GLU A 284 1.81 -7.38 -15.65
C GLU A 284 1.34 -8.83 -15.85
N THR A 285 0.37 -9.07 -16.75
CA THR A 285 -0.16 -10.41 -17.08
C THR A 285 0.26 -10.90 -18.47
N GLN A 286 1.08 -10.13 -19.19
CA GLN A 286 1.61 -10.51 -20.51
C GLN A 286 2.56 -11.71 -20.38
N ARG A 287 2.26 -12.78 -21.15
CA ARG A 287 3.03 -14.03 -21.16
C ARG A 287 4.14 -14.06 -22.21
N ASP A 288 3.99 -13.31 -23.31
CA ASP A 288 4.88 -13.44 -24.46
C ASP A 288 6.01 -12.39 -24.42
N PHE A 289 5.70 -11.10 -24.47
CA PHE A 289 6.70 -10.03 -24.42
C PHE A 289 6.16 -8.74 -23.80
N ARG A 290 6.98 -8.05 -22.99
CA ARG A 290 6.72 -6.66 -22.52
C ARG A 290 6.71 -5.63 -23.67
N ILE A 291 7.21 -6.02 -24.85
CA ILE A 291 7.18 -5.27 -26.10
C ILE A 291 6.79 -6.28 -27.17
N SER A 292 5.63 -6.11 -27.82
CA SER A 292 5.22 -6.95 -28.95
C SER A 292 6.36 -7.06 -29.98
N PRO A 293 6.60 -8.21 -30.64
CA PRO A 293 7.51 -8.32 -31.77
C PRO A 293 7.14 -7.39 -32.94
N GLU A 294 5.98 -6.72 -32.89
CA GLU A 294 5.42 -5.85 -33.93
C GLU A 294 6.11 -4.48 -34.07
N ARG A 295 7.43 -4.42 -33.92
CA ARG A 295 8.22 -3.31 -34.45
C ARG A 295 9.41 -3.86 -35.22
N ASP A 296 9.11 -4.41 -36.39
CA ASP A 296 10.09 -4.51 -37.47
C ASP A 296 10.75 -3.12 -37.66
N PRO A 297 12.09 -3.02 -37.70
CA PRO A 297 12.80 -1.74 -37.93
C PRO A 297 12.40 -1.01 -39.23
N ASN A 298 11.67 -1.67 -40.13
CA ASN A 298 11.09 -1.08 -41.34
C ASN A 298 9.70 -0.45 -41.14
N VAL A 299 9.09 -0.57 -39.96
CA VAL A 299 7.84 0.13 -39.64
C VAL A 299 8.18 1.57 -39.30
N ASN A 300 7.84 2.47 -40.23
CA ASN A 300 7.95 3.92 -40.11
C ASN A 300 7.46 4.38 -38.72
N LEU A 301 8.40 4.81 -37.87
CA LEU A 301 8.14 5.35 -36.54
C LEU A 301 7.54 6.76 -36.64
N PHE A 302 6.32 6.87 -37.16
CA PHE A 302 5.51 8.06 -36.93
C PHE A 302 4.78 7.89 -35.61
N GLY A 303 5.45 8.24 -34.53
CA GLY A 303 4.81 8.43 -33.23
C GLY A 303 3.87 9.63 -33.30
N CYS A 304 2.57 9.39 -33.09
CA CYS A 304 1.64 10.46 -32.76
C CYS A 304 1.80 10.81 -31.28
N GLU A 305 2.63 11.80 -30.97
CA GLU A 305 2.71 12.33 -29.61
C GLU A 305 1.64 13.41 -29.37
N GLY A 306 0.67 13.09 -28.51
CA GLY A 306 -0.16 14.08 -27.83
C GLY A 306 -1.28 14.76 -28.65
N PRO A 307 -2.02 15.68 -28.02
CA PRO A 307 -3.30 16.22 -28.52
C PRO A 307 -3.20 17.15 -29.75
N PHE A 308 -2.04 17.21 -30.42
CA PHE A 308 -1.80 18.06 -31.59
C PHE A 308 -1.67 17.25 -32.90
N CYS A 309 -2.36 16.12 -33.00
CA CYS A 309 -2.48 15.40 -34.25
C CYS A 309 -3.40 16.16 -35.20
N VAL A 310 -2.85 17.11 -35.96
CA VAL A 310 -3.49 17.58 -37.18
C VAL A 310 -3.37 16.43 -38.16
N LYS A 311 -4.51 15.86 -38.58
CA LYS A 311 -4.52 14.97 -39.74
C LYS A 311 -3.82 15.69 -40.86
N ARG A 312 -2.82 15.04 -41.46
CA ARG A 312 -2.28 15.47 -42.74
C ARG A 312 -3.32 15.10 -43.81
N ASP A 313 -4.49 15.73 -43.76
CA ASP A 313 -5.44 15.67 -44.86
C ASP A 313 -4.92 16.63 -45.94
N GLU A 314 -4.56 16.02 -47.07
CA GLU A 314 -4.96 16.48 -48.39
C GLU A 314 -4.48 17.87 -48.80
N HIS A 315 -3.21 18.02 -49.21
CA HIS A 315 -2.81 19.00 -50.24
C HIS A 315 -1.42 18.68 -50.81
N LEU A 316 -1.24 17.48 -51.33
CA LEU A 316 -0.19 17.25 -52.32
C LEU A 316 -0.78 16.47 -53.49
N HIS A 317 -0.93 17.23 -54.59
CA HIS A 317 -1.19 16.83 -55.97
C HIS A 317 -2.65 16.64 -56.38
N GLU A 318 -3.22 17.71 -56.94
CA GLU A 318 -3.76 17.68 -58.31
C GLU A 318 -3.35 19.00 -59.00
N ASP A 319 -2.63 18.83 -60.12
CA ASP A 319 -2.19 19.74 -61.21
C ASP A 319 -1.38 21.02 -60.93
#